data_AF-A0A3Q1LQG5-F1
#
_entry.id   AF-A0A3Q1LQG5-F1
#
_cell.length_a   1.000
_cell.length_b   1.000
_cell.length_c   1.000
_cell.angle_alpha   90.00
_cell.angle_beta   90.00
_cell.angle_gamma   90.00
#
_symmetry.space_group_name_H-M   'P 1'
#
loop_
_entity.id
_entity.type
_entity.pdbx_description
1 polymer ?
#
loop_
_entity_poly.entity_id
_entity_poly.type
_entity_poly.pdbx_seq_one_letter_code
_entity_poly.pdbx_strand_id
1 'polypeptide(L)'
;AACTPVACRCDHTPLPGPPAGHWPLPLSRRRREMKSNKEQRSAVFVILFALITILILYSSSSANEVFHYGSLRGRTRRPVNLRKWSITDGYIPILGNKTLPSRCGQCVIVTSSSHLLGTKLGPEIERAECTIRMNDAPTTGYSADVGNKTTFRVVAHSSVFHVLRRPQEFVNRTPETVFIFWGPPNKMQKPQGSLVRVIQRAGLVFPNMEAYAISLSRMRQFDDLFRSETGKDREKSHSWLSTGWFTMVIAVELCDHVHVYGMVPPDYCSLRPHLQRMPYHYYEPKGPDECVTYIQNENSRKGNHHRFITEKRVFSSWAQLYGITFSHPSWT
;
A
#
# COMPACT_ATOMS: atom_id res chain seq x y z
N ALA A 1 65.16 29.82 0.35
CA ALA A 1 65.24 31.30 0.42
C ALA A 1 65.45 31.68 1.87
N ALA A 2 66.52 32.41 2.14
CA ALA A 2 67.03 32.74 3.47
C ALA A 2 66.46 34.05 4.01
N CYS A 3 66.71 34.26 5.31
CA CYS A 3 66.99 35.52 6.02
C CYS A 3 65.95 36.04 7.05
N THR A 4 66.38 35.97 8.31
CA THR A 4 66.20 36.91 9.45
C THR A 4 66.84 38.29 9.17
N PRO A 5 66.93 39.28 10.11
CA PRO A 5 66.05 39.77 11.19
C PRO A 5 65.94 41.34 11.24
N VAL A 6 65.39 41.86 12.35
CA VAL A 6 65.70 43.13 13.08
C VAL A 6 64.61 44.22 13.11
N ALA A 7 64.41 44.70 14.34
CA ALA A 7 63.45 45.68 14.85
C ALA A 7 63.80 47.14 14.53
N CYS A 8 62.82 48.04 14.67
CA CYS A 8 63.05 49.41 15.12
C CYS A 8 61.79 50.02 15.79
N ARG A 9 62.06 50.87 16.78
CA ARG A 9 61.18 51.52 17.77
C ARG A 9 60.69 52.90 17.26
N CYS A 10 60.02 53.65 18.14
CA CYS A 10 59.67 55.10 18.14
C CYS A 10 58.17 55.38 17.87
N ASP A 11 57.46 56.31 18.52
CA ASP A 11 57.61 57.09 19.75
C ASP A 11 56.22 57.73 20.03
N HIS A 12 55.91 58.11 21.27
CA HIS A 12 54.67 58.81 21.65
C HIS A 12 54.93 60.31 21.89
N THR A 13 54.08 61.22 21.36
CA THR A 13 53.55 62.48 21.99
C THR A 13 52.67 63.29 20.98
N PRO A 14 51.79 64.26 21.41
CA PRO A 14 50.36 64.23 21.03
C PRO A 14 49.75 65.49 20.36
N LEU A 15 48.55 65.27 19.77
CA LEU A 15 47.34 66.11 19.53
C LEU A 15 47.41 67.48 18.79
N PRO A 16 46.40 67.75 17.94
CA PRO A 16 45.39 68.75 18.31
C PRO A 16 43.94 68.31 18.04
N GLY A 17 43.00 68.86 18.83
CA GLY A 17 41.58 68.49 18.86
C GLY A 17 40.73 68.98 17.68
N PRO A 18 39.49 68.48 17.53
CA PRO A 18 38.56 68.95 16.50
C PRO A 18 37.67 70.11 16.99
N PRO A 19 37.21 70.99 16.09
CA PRO A 19 36.28 72.06 16.44
C PRO A 19 34.85 71.52 16.58
N ALA A 20 34.11 72.18 17.46
CA ALA A 20 32.71 71.93 17.73
C ALA A 20 31.80 72.42 16.60
N GLY A 21 30.68 71.71 16.42
CA GLY A 21 29.45 72.26 15.86
C GLY A 21 28.86 71.41 14.75
N HIS A 22 27.80 70.65 15.07
CA HIS A 22 26.51 70.71 14.38
C HIS A 22 25.45 70.00 15.26
N TRP A 23 24.30 70.68 15.37
CA TRP A 23 23.22 70.49 16.33
C TRP A 23 22.56 69.09 16.31
N PRO A 24 22.17 68.52 17.46
CA PRO A 24 21.38 67.30 17.48
C PRO A 24 19.93 67.59 17.07
N LEU A 25 19.43 66.85 16.08
CA LEU A 25 18.00 66.74 15.79
C LEU A 25 17.24 66.38 17.08
N PRO A 26 16.04 66.96 17.32
CA PRO A 26 15.38 66.83 18.61
C PRO A 26 15.04 65.36 18.90
N LEU A 27 15.49 64.87 20.07
CA LEU A 27 15.27 63.52 20.61
C LEU A 27 13.80 63.07 20.58
N SER A 28 12.85 64.01 20.48
CA SER A 28 11.42 63.74 20.34
C SER A 28 11.05 63.10 19.00
N ARG A 29 11.70 63.48 17.88
CA ARG A 29 11.38 62.97 16.54
C ARG A 29 11.91 61.55 16.34
N ARG A 30 13.14 61.29 16.80
CA ARG A 30 13.77 59.95 16.78
C ARG A 30 13.05 58.96 17.69
N ARG A 31 12.59 59.39 18.87
CA ARG A 31 11.78 58.56 19.76
C ARG A 31 10.39 58.28 19.16
N ARG A 32 9.77 59.23 18.47
CA ARG A 32 8.47 59.05 17.80
C ARG A 32 8.58 58.12 16.57
N GLU A 33 9.65 58.24 15.78
CA GLU A 33 9.98 57.33 14.67
C GLU A 33 10.32 55.91 15.15
N MET A 34 11.13 55.76 16.21
CA MET A 34 11.42 54.45 16.80
C MET A 34 10.19 53.80 17.43
N LYS A 35 9.30 54.60 18.06
CA LYS A 35 8.03 54.13 18.61
C LYS A 35 7.06 53.72 17.49
N SER A 36 6.96 54.52 16.42
CA SER A 36 6.20 54.22 15.21
C SER A 36 6.70 52.95 14.50
N ASN A 37 8.02 52.78 14.37
CA ASN A 37 8.61 51.56 13.80
C ASN A 37 8.42 50.33 14.68
N LYS A 38 8.45 50.48 16.01
CA LYS A 38 8.18 49.39 16.95
C LYS A 38 6.70 49.02 16.98
N GLU A 39 5.80 50.00 16.87
CA GLU A 39 4.36 49.83 16.75
C GLU A 39 3.98 49.20 15.39
N GLN A 40 4.59 49.63 14.27
CA GLN A 40 4.42 49.00 12.96
C GLN A 40 4.95 47.57 12.94
N ARG A 41 6.14 47.31 13.49
CA ARG A 41 6.68 45.94 13.57
C ARG A 41 5.81 45.06 14.46
N SER A 42 5.33 45.57 15.60
CA SER A 42 4.40 44.84 16.47
C SER A 42 3.06 44.59 15.78
N ALA A 43 2.52 45.57 15.05
CA ALA A 43 1.30 45.41 14.26
C ALA A 43 1.47 44.36 13.15
N VAL A 44 2.61 44.33 12.46
CA VAL A 44 2.93 43.29 11.48
C VAL A 44 3.02 41.91 12.14
N PHE A 45 3.67 41.78 13.29
CA PHE A 45 3.71 40.51 14.02
C PHE A 45 2.32 40.06 14.49
N VAL A 46 1.47 40.98 14.94
CA VAL A 46 0.09 40.69 15.36
C VAL A 46 -0.76 40.28 14.16
N ILE A 47 -0.63 40.95 13.01
CA ILE A 47 -1.32 40.58 11.77
C ILE A 47 -0.83 39.23 11.27
N LEU A 48 0.48 38.98 11.27
CA LEU A 48 1.04 37.69 10.84
C LEU A 48 0.60 36.56 11.77
N PHE A 49 0.60 36.79 13.08
CA PHE A 49 0.10 35.84 14.07
C PHE A 49 -1.39 35.60 13.89
N ALA A 50 -2.20 36.64 13.65
CA ALA A 50 -3.62 36.49 13.35
C ALA A 50 -3.86 35.72 12.05
N LEU A 51 -3.10 35.97 10.98
CA LEU A 51 -3.20 35.25 9.71
C LEU A 51 -2.77 33.79 9.85
N ILE A 52 -1.69 33.52 10.59
CA ILE A 52 -1.25 32.15 10.90
C ILE A 52 -2.27 31.44 11.77
N THR A 53 -2.85 32.12 12.76
CA THR A 53 -3.88 31.55 13.64
C THR A 53 -5.17 31.30 12.85
N ILE A 54 -5.57 32.20 11.95
CA ILE A 54 -6.70 31.99 11.03
C ILE A 54 -6.39 30.85 10.07
N LEU A 55 -5.16 30.72 9.56
CA LEU A 55 -4.75 29.60 8.71
C LEU A 55 -4.73 28.28 9.48
N ILE A 56 -4.32 28.28 10.76
CA ILE A 56 -4.37 27.12 11.64
C ILE A 56 -5.83 26.78 11.97
N LEU A 57 -6.69 27.76 12.23
CA LEU A 57 -8.12 27.54 12.49
C LEU A 57 -8.87 27.11 11.23
N TYR A 58 -8.49 27.61 10.05
CA TYR A 58 -9.06 27.23 8.76
C TYR A 58 -8.53 25.87 8.29
N SER A 59 -7.24 25.57 8.52
CA SER A 59 -6.67 24.23 8.29
C SER A 59 -7.15 23.22 9.33
N SER A 60 -7.43 23.65 10.56
CA SER A 60 -8.04 22.82 11.60
C SER A 60 -9.55 22.66 11.38
N SER A 61 -10.25 23.64 10.78
CA SER A 61 -11.66 23.47 10.37
C SER A 61 -11.79 22.62 9.11
N SER A 62 -10.83 22.69 8.19
CA SER A 62 -10.73 21.75 7.06
C SER A 62 -10.11 20.40 7.44
N ALA A 63 -9.43 20.29 8.59
CA ALA A 63 -9.10 19.01 9.23
C ALA A 63 -10.22 18.48 10.15
N ASN A 64 -11.21 19.32 10.45
CA ASN A 64 -12.47 18.96 11.12
C ASN A 64 -13.61 18.75 10.10
N GLU A 65 -13.30 18.38 8.86
CA GLU A 65 -14.17 17.41 8.21
C GLU A 65 -14.09 16.11 9.01
N VAL A 66 -14.81 16.10 10.13
CA VAL A 66 -15.52 14.94 10.63
C VAL A 66 -16.27 14.44 9.41
N PHE A 67 -15.64 13.54 8.66
CA PHE A 67 -16.30 12.79 7.62
C PHE A 67 -17.43 12.08 8.35
N HIS A 68 -18.61 12.69 8.30
CA HIS A 68 -19.85 11.98 8.52
C HIS A 68 -19.76 10.82 7.54
N TYR A 69 -19.47 9.64 8.07
CA TYR A 69 -19.73 8.37 7.42
C TYR A 69 -21.25 8.28 7.35
N GLY A 70 -21.84 9.10 6.49
CA GLY A 70 -23.18 8.90 6.01
C GLY A 70 -23.18 7.50 5.42
N SER A 71 -24.08 6.65 5.92
CA SER A 71 -24.56 5.45 5.23
C SER A 71 -24.35 5.60 3.73
N LEU A 72 -23.67 4.66 3.08
CA LEU A 72 -23.50 4.55 1.63
C LEU A 72 -24.85 4.77 0.91
N ARG A 73 -25.24 6.02 0.71
CA ARG A 73 -26.46 6.47 0.04
C ARG A 73 -26.01 7.47 -1.01
N GLY A 74 -25.59 6.91 -2.14
CA GLY A 74 -25.00 7.68 -3.23
C GLY A 74 -24.95 6.98 -4.59
N ARG A 75 -25.86 6.03 -4.84
CA ARG A 75 -26.43 5.57 -6.14
C ARG A 75 -26.88 4.13 -5.95
N THR A 76 -28.13 3.85 -6.29
CA THR A 76 -28.66 2.51 -6.55
C THR A 76 -28.00 1.90 -7.81
N ARG A 77 -26.67 1.82 -7.83
CA ARG A 77 -25.97 1.01 -8.82
C ARG A 77 -26.10 -0.43 -8.35
N ARG A 78 -26.72 -1.28 -9.19
CA ARG A 78 -26.60 -2.73 -9.00
C ARG A 78 -25.11 -3.06 -8.90
N PRO A 79 -24.67 -3.83 -7.90
CA PRO A 79 -23.27 -4.20 -7.77
C PRO A 79 -22.82 -4.88 -9.06
N VAL A 80 -21.59 -4.59 -9.49
CA VAL A 80 -21.02 -5.17 -10.70
C VAL A 80 -21.00 -6.68 -10.52
N ASN A 81 -21.76 -7.43 -11.33
CA ASN A 81 -21.81 -8.88 -11.18
C ASN A 81 -20.51 -9.52 -11.70
N LEU A 82 -19.57 -9.73 -10.79
CA LEU A 82 -18.26 -10.30 -11.07
C LEU A 82 -18.36 -11.72 -11.66
N ARG A 83 -19.39 -12.50 -11.30
CA ARG A 83 -19.59 -13.85 -11.85
C ARG A 83 -19.88 -13.85 -13.35
N LYS A 84 -20.39 -12.74 -13.89
CA LYS A 84 -20.66 -12.55 -15.33
C LYS A 84 -19.44 -12.01 -16.10
N TRP A 85 -18.33 -11.70 -15.43
CA TRP A 85 -17.14 -11.25 -16.12
C TRP A 85 -16.55 -12.41 -16.95
N SER A 86 -16.24 -12.13 -18.22
CA SER A 86 -15.68 -13.15 -19.11
C SER A 86 -14.23 -13.42 -18.77
N ILE A 87 -13.91 -14.68 -18.42
CA ILE A 87 -12.55 -15.09 -18.05
C ILE A 87 -11.64 -15.14 -19.29
N THR A 88 -12.18 -15.43 -20.48
CA THR A 88 -11.41 -15.74 -21.71
C THR A 88 -10.43 -14.63 -22.12
N ASP A 89 -10.85 -13.37 -22.04
CA ASP A 89 -10.04 -12.22 -22.49
C ASP A 89 -9.38 -11.46 -21.33
N GLY A 90 -9.65 -11.90 -20.09
CA GLY A 90 -9.12 -11.29 -18.88
C GLY A 90 -7.69 -11.73 -18.55
N TYR A 91 -7.33 -12.94 -18.96
CA TYR A 91 -6.09 -13.62 -18.57
C TYR A 91 -5.37 -14.15 -19.79
N ILE A 92 -4.23 -13.54 -20.12
CA ILE A 92 -3.47 -13.85 -21.32
C ILE A 92 -2.43 -14.93 -20.97
N PRO A 93 -2.39 -16.08 -21.68
CA PRO A 93 -1.35 -17.08 -21.47
C PRO A 93 0.03 -16.51 -21.77
N ILE A 94 0.96 -16.68 -20.84
CA ILE A 94 2.36 -16.26 -21.02
C ILE A 94 3.07 -17.25 -21.96
N LEU A 95 2.75 -18.54 -21.81
CA LEU A 95 3.23 -19.67 -22.60
C LEU A 95 2.04 -20.48 -23.14
N GLY A 96 2.21 -21.03 -24.34
CA GLY A 96 1.17 -21.81 -25.01
C GLY A 96 -0.05 -20.97 -25.42
N ASN A 97 -1.17 -21.65 -25.67
CA ASN A 97 -2.44 -21.05 -26.09
C ASN A 97 -3.63 -21.61 -25.28
N LYS A 98 -3.39 -21.91 -24.00
CA LYS A 98 -4.44 -22.39 -23.10
C LYS A 98 -5.25 -21.20 -22.57
N THR A 99 -6.55 -21.38 -22.43
CA THR A 99 -7.40 -20.50 -21.62
C THR A 99 -7.17 -20.79 -20.14
N LEU A 100 -7.43 -19.83 -19.25
CA LEU A 100 -7.40 -20.09 -17.81
C LEU A 100 -8.36 -21.26 -17.49
N PRO A 101 -7.97 -22.24 -16.65
CA PRO A 101 -8.78 -23.42 -16.38
C PRO A 101 -10.13 -23.09 -15.73
N SER A 102 -11.01 -24.10 -15.74
CA SER A 102 -12.41 -23.99 -15.34
C SER A 102 -12.61 -23.60 -13.86
N ARG A 103 -13.83 -23.13 -13.58
CA ARG A 103 -14.30 -22.71 -12.25
C ARG A 103 -14.26 -23.85 -11.24
N CYS A 104 -14.10 -23.51 -9.97
CA CYS A 104 -14.25 -24.42 -8.83
C CYS A 104 -15.60 -24.17 -8.15
N GLY A 105 -16.18 -25.16 -7.50
CA GLY A 105 -17.34 -24.95 -6.62
C GLY A 105 -16.93 -24.15 -5.37
N GLN A 106 -15.96 -24.66 -4.61
CA GLN A 106 -15.50 -24.03 -3.37
C GLN A 106 -14.00 -23.68 -3.43
N CYS A 107 -13.70 -22.41 -3.18
CA CYS A 107 -12.32 -21.95 -3.01
C CYS A 107 -12.01 -21.60 -1.56
N VAL A 108 -10.76 -21.83 -1.16
CA VAL A 108 -10.18 -21.28 0.05
C VAL A 108 -9.04 -20.33 -0.32
N ILE A 109 -9.10 -19.09 0.16
CA ILE A 109 -7.99 -18.14 0.11
C ILE A 109 -7.24 -18.27 1.43
N VAL A 110 -5.97 -18.65 1.34
CA VAL A 110 -5.06 -18.64 2.50
C VAL A 110 -4.22 -17.37 2.38
N THR A 111 -4.49 -16.38 3.25
CA THR A 111 -3.70 -15.14 3.23
C THR A 111 -2.28 -15.38 3.76
N SER A 112 -1.46 -14.33 3.72
CA SER A 112 -0.13 -14.35 4.31
C SER A 112 -0.10 -13.99 5.80
N SER A 113 -1.24 -13.75 6.48
CA SER A 113 -1.26 -13.18 7.83
C SER A 113 -0.72 -14.14 8.91
N SER A 114 -0.10 -13.57 9.95
CA SER A 114 0.39 -14.32 11.12
C SER A 114 -0.72 -14.90 12.00
N HIS A 115 -1.98 -14.50 11.82
CA HIS A 115 -3.12 -15.10 12.52
C HIS A 115 -3.30 -16.59 12.21
N LEU A 116 -2.66 -17.10 11.15
CA LEU A 116 -2.67 -18.52 10.81
C LEU A 116 -1.74 -19.35 11.70
N LEU A 117 -0.74 -18.75 12.36
CA LEU A 117 0.23 -19.51 13.16
C LEU A 117 -0.43 -20.21 14.35
N GLY A 118 -0.16 -21.51 14.49
CA GLY A 118 -0.69 -22.35 15.57
C GLY A 118 -2.15 -22.77 15.42
N THR A 119 -2.82 -22.41 14.33
CA THR A 119 -4.23 -22.74 14.09
C THR A 119 -4.46 -24.21 13.73
N LYS A 120 -3.43 -24.91 13.23
CA LYS A 120 -3.50 -26.31 12.76
C LYS A 120 -4.55 -26.57 11.67
N LEU A 121 -4.87 -25.55 10.86
CA LEU A 121 -5.87 -25.64 9.78
C LEU A 121 -5.38 -26.41 8.55
N GLY A 122 -4.12 -26.83 8.50
CA GLY A 122 -3.53 -27.51 7.35
C GLY A 122 -4.40 -28.65 6.80
N PRO A 123 -4.81 -29.65 7.60
CA PRO A 123 -5.67 -30.74 7.15
C PRO A 123 -7.06 -30.29 6.64
N GLU A 124 -7.59 -29.18 7.13
CA GLU A 124 -8.86 -28.61 6.65
C GLU A 124 -8.69 -27.94 5.29
N ILE A 125 -7.66 -27.10 5.14
CA ILE A 125 -7.30 -26.44 3.88
C ILE A 125 -7.03 -27.46 2.78
N GLU A 126 -6.37 -28.58 3.10
CA GLU A 126 -6.09 -29.67 2.17
C GLU A 126 -7.36 -30.32 1.56
N ARG A 127 -8.52 -30.23 2.22
CA ARG A 127 -9.79 -30.77 1.70
C ARG A 127 -10.52 -29.83 0.75
N ALA A 128 -10.14 -28.56 0.67
CA ALA A 128 -10.78 -27.61 -0.23
C ALA A 128 -10.63 -28.04 -1.69
N GLU A 129 -11.59 -27.77 -2.57
CA GLU A 129 -11.42 -28.08 -3.99
C GLU A 129 -10.27 -27.28 -4.60
N CYS A 130 -10.31 -25.95 -4.41
CA CYS A 130 -9.28 -25.04 -4.90
C CYS A 130 -8.67 -24.19 -3.78
N THR A 131 -7.34 -24.16 -3.72
CA THR A 131 -6.59 -23.34 -2.75
C THR A 131 -5.88 -22.20 -3.46
N ILE A 132 -6.18 -20.97 -3.06
CA ILE A 132 -5.60 -19.75 -3.64
C ILE A 132 -4.61 -19.15 -2.65
N ARG A 133 -3.37 -18.90 -3.11
CA ARG A 133 -2.31 -18.24 -2.33
C ARG A 133 -1.76 -17.04 -3.06
N MET A 134 -1.05 -16.17 -2.34
CA MET A 134 -0.51 -14.94 -2.88
C MET A 134 1.02 -14.92 -2.83
N ASN A 135 1.63 -14.34 -3.86
CA ASN A 135 3.04 -13.99 -3.90
C ASN A 135 3.95 -15.14 -3.45
N ASP A 136 4.91 -14.85 -2.59
CA ASP A 136 5.92 -15.75 -2.04
C ASP A 136 5.56 -16.30 -0.66
N ALA A 137 4.26 -16.38 -0.32
CA ALA A 137 3.79 -17.03 0.91
C ALA A 137 4.10 -18.55 0.85
N PRO A 138 5.04 -19.06 1.67
CA PRO A 138 5.51 -20.43 1.61
C PRO A 138 4.62 -21.38 2.43
N THR A 139 4.71 -22.67 2.15
CA THR A 139 4.06 -23.75 2.90
C THR A 139 5.07 -24.58 3.69
N THR A 140 6.32 -24.68 3.23
CA THR A 140 7.38 -25.39 3.95
C THR A 140 7.63 -24.74 5.30
N GLY A 141 7.61 -25.56 6.36
CA GLY A 141 7.72 -25.11 7.74
C GLY A 141 6.40 -24.63 8.38
N TYR A 142 5.35 -24.43 7.58
CA TYR A 142 4.05 -23.91 8.06
C TYR A 142 2.87 -24.83 7.72
N SER A 143 3.12 -25.96 7.03
CA SER A 143 2.06 -26.82 6.49
C SER A 143 1.03 -27.34 7.49
N ALA A 144 1.40 -27.47 8.78
CA ALA A 144 0.45 -27.81 9.84
C ALA A 144 -0.67 -26.77 9.97
N ASP A 145 -0.33 -25.50 9.78
CA ASP A 145 -1.25 -24.37 9.91
C ASP A 145 -1.87 -23.97 8.57
N VAL A 146 -1.07 -23.96 7.50
CA VAL A 146 -1.50 -23.37 6.22
C VAL A 146 -1.72 -24.39 5.11
N GLY A 147 -1.44 -25.68 5.32
CA GLY A 147 -1.45 -26.70 4.28
C GLY A 147 -0.29 -26.56 3.27
N ASN A 148 -0.20 -27.50 2.34
CA ASN A 148 0.73 -27.54 1.22
C ASN A 148 0.07 -27.25 -0.14
N LYS A 149 -1.20 -27.64 -0.32
CA LYS A 149 -1.89 -27.48 -1.60
C LYS A 149 -1.97 -26.02 -2.04
N THR A 150 -1.74 -25.81 -3.33
CA THR A 150 -1.92 -24.54 -4.03
C THR A 150 -2.44 -24.87 -5.42
N THR A 151 -3.66 -24.43 -5.73
CA THR A 151 -4.28 -24.58 -7.06
C THR A 151 -4.00 -23.33 -7.89
N PHE A 152 -4.23 -22.14 -7.31
CA PHE A 152 -3.95 -20.86 -7.95
C PHE A 152 -2.98 -20.06 -7.10
N ARG A 153 -1.99 -19.43 -7.74
CA ARG A 153 -1.10 -18.48 -7.08
C ARG A 153 -1.14 -17.13 -7.79
N VAL A 154 -1.66 -16.12 -7.10
CA VAL A 154 -1.73 -14.75 -7.63
C VAL A 154 -0.46 -14.01 -7.23
N VAL A 155 0.31 -13.53 -8.22
CA VAL A 155 1.67 -13.01 -8.01
C VAL A 155 1.79 -11.59 -8.54
N ALA A 156 2.09 -10.64 -7.66
CA ALA A 156 2.46 -9.29 -8.06
C ALA A 156 3.80 -9.28 -8.81
N HIS A 157 3.95 -8.35 -9.73
CA HIS A 157 5.20 -8.13 -10.48
C HIS A 157 6.42 -8.01 -9.57
N SER A 158 6.28 -7.37 -8.40
CA SER A 158 7.34 -7.23 -7.40
C SER A 158 7.78 -8.56 -6.78
N SER A 159 6.89 -9.57 -6.73
CA SER A 159 7.14 -10.88 -6.14
C SER A 159 7.59 -11.95 -7.15
N VAL A 160 7.62 -11.64 -8.45
CA VAL A 160 8.00 -12.60 -9.51
C VAL A 160 9.36 -13.26 -9.22
N PHE A 161 10.37 -12.48 -8.87
CA PHE A 161 11.70 -13.03 -8.59
C PHE A 161 11.75 -13.86 -7.29
N HIS A 162 10.98 -13.47 -6.27
CA HIS A 162 10.91 -14.21 -5.01
C HIS A 162 10.31 -15.60 -5.21
N VAL A 163 9.27 -15.70 -6.04
CA VAL A 163 8.62 -16.95 -6.42
C VAL A 163 9.53 -17.80 -7.32
N LEU A 164 10.03 -17.24 -8.43
CA LEU A 164 10.74 -18.04 -9.44
C LEU A 164 12.17 -18.45 -9.02
N ARG A 165 12.80 -17.78 -8.05
CA ARG A 165 14.10 -18.18 -7.50
C ARG A 165 14.03 -19.36 -6.53
N ARG A 166 12.83 -19.75 -6.08
CA ARG A 166 12.61 -20.88 -5.18
C ARG A 166 11.63 -21.89 -5.81
N PRO A 167 11.98 -22.50 -6.95
CA PRO A 167 11.06 -23.37 -7.68
C PRO A 167 10.66 -24.61 -6.86
N GLN A 168 11.52 -25.12 -5.98
CA GLN A 168 11.16 -26.25 -5.11
C GLN A 168 10.03 -25.90 -4.13
N GLU A 169 9.93 -24.64 -3.72
CA GLU A 169 8.87 -24.17 -2.83
C GLU A 169 7.59 -23.84 -3.59
N PHE A 170 7.72 -23.10 -4.71
CA PHE A 170 6.56 -22.46 -5.31
C PHE A 170 6.08 -23.11 -6.61
N VAL A 171 6.92 -23.85 -7.33
CA VAL A 171 6.61 -24.45 -8.65
C VAL A 171 6.48 -25.97 -8.53
N ASN A 172 7.49 -26.65 -8.01
CA ASN A 172 7.53 -28.11 -7.94
C ASN A 172 6.74 -28.70 -6.76
N ARG A 173 6.44 -27.90 -5.74
CA ARG A 173 5.73 -28.37 -4.54
C ARG A 173 4.33 -28.87 -4.88
N THR A 174 3.66 -28.14 -5.77
CA THR A 174 2.33 -28.44 -6.32
C THR A 174 2.41 -28.25 -7.84
N PRO A 175 2.84 -29.27 -8.60
CA PRO A 175 3.16 -29.15 -10.03
C PRO A 175 2.01 -28.64 -10.91
N GLU A 176 0.76 -28.83 -10.48
CA GLU A 176 -0.45 -28.39 -11.17
C GLU A 176 -0.85 -26.94 -10.81
N THR A 177 0.00 -26.18 -10.11
CA THR A 177 -0.30 -24.79 -9.74
C THR A 177 -0.42 -23.92 -10.99
N VAL A 178 -1.52 -23.17 -11.05
CA VAL A 178 -1.75 -22.13 -12.05
C VAL A 178 -1.30 -20.78 -11.49
N PHE A 179 -0.37 -20.13 -12.17
CA PHE A 179 0.14 -18.83 -11.77
C PHE A 179 -0.56 -17.71 -12.52
N ILE A 180 -1.09 -16.73 -11.78
CA ILE A 180 -1.72 -15.53 -12.34
C ILE A 180 -0.90 -14.31 -11.91
N PHE A 181 -0.19 -13.72 -12.86
CA PHE A 181 0.69 -12.59 -12.64
C PHE A 181 0.02 -11.26 -12.96
N TRP A 182 0.25 -10.25 -12.14
CA TRP A 182 -0.30 -8.91 -12.34
C TRP A 182 0.75 -7.81 -12.10
N GLY A 183 0.58 -6.65 -12.72
CA GLY A 183 1.47 -5.51 -12.51
C GLY A 183 1.39 -4.47 -13.62
N PRO A 184 2.25 -3.44 -13.55
CA PRO A 184 2.23 -2.35 -14.52
C PRO A 184 2.57 -2.84 -15.94
N PRO A 185 2.02 -2.21 -16.99
CA PRO A 185 2.19 -2.66 -18.37
C PRO A 185 3.66 -2.84 -18.79
N ASN A 186 4.54 -1.92 -18.41
CA ASN A 186 5.97 -1.97 -18.71
C ASN A 186 6.72 -3.16 -18.09
N LYS A 187 6.12 -3.85 -17.11
CA LYS A 187 6.67 -5.06 -16.50
C LYS A 187 5.97 -6.33 -16.99
N MET A 188 4.65 -6.28 -17.16
CA MET A 188 3.81 -7.47 -17.29
C MET A 188 3.09 -7.63 -18.63
N GLN A 189 3.27 -6.73 -19.60
CA GLN A 189 2.63 -6.85 -20.93
C GLN A 189 3.63 -7.06 -22.06
N LYS A 190 3.26 -7.91 -23.03
CA LYS A 190 4.05 -8.16 -24.24
C LYS A 190 4.00 -6.94 -25.19
N PRO A 191 5.04 -6.71 -26.02
CA PRO A 191 6.35 -7.39 -26.05
C PRO A 191 7.43 -6.76 -25.14
N GLN A 192 7.15 -5.62 -24.49
CA GLN A 192 8.13 -4.83 -23.73
C GLN A 192 8.28 -5.24 -22.25
N GLY A 193 7.40 -6.10 -21.75
CA GLY A 193 7.35 -6.52 -20.34
C GLY A 193 8.58 -7.30 -19.90
N SER A 194 9.48 -6.63 -19.17
CA SER A 194 10.73 -7.22 -18.68
C SER A 194 10.52 -8.52 -17.88
N LEU A 195 9.44 -8.63 -17.10
CA LEU A 195 9.16 -9.82 -16.28
C LEU A 195 8.46 -10.92 -17.07
N VAL A 196 7.72 -10.59 -18.13
CA VAL A 196 7.10 -11.61 -19.01
C VAL A 196 8.19 -12.52 -19.57
N ARG A 197 9.31 -11.96 -20.02
CA ARG A 197 10.46 -12.75 -20.53
C ARG A 197 11.06 -13.66 -19.47
N VAL A 198 11.12 -13.22 -18.21
CA VAL A 198 11.61 -14.03 -17.08
C VAL A 198 10.67 -15.20 -16.83
N ILE A 199 9.36 -14.95 -16.80
CA ILE A 199 8.35 -15.99 -16.58
C ILE A 199 8.34 -16.99 -17.74
N GLN A 200 8.47 -16.51 -18.98
CA GLN A 200 8.59 -17.38 -20.16
C GLN A 200 9.80 -18.31 -20.04
N ARG A 201 10.98 -17.79 -19.67
CA ARG A 201 12.16 -18.64 -19.44
C ARG A 201 11.93 -19.66 -18.33
N ALA A 202 11.25 -19.28 -17.25
CA ALA A 202 10.92 -20.21 -16.18
C ALA A 202 10.01 -21.35 -16.68
N GLY A 203 8.95 -21.07 -17.42
CA GLY A 203 8.08 -22.15 -17.92
C GLY A 203 8.69 -22.97 -19.08
N LEU A 204 9.76 -22.50 -19.73
CA LEU A 204 10.60 -23.38 -20.58
C LEU A 204 11.41 -24.39 -19.76
N VAL A 205 11.77 -24.06 -18.52
CA VAL A 205 12.47 -24.95 -17.58
C VAL A 205 11.48 -25.86 -16.82
N PHE A 206 10.28 -25.35 -16.54
CA PHE A 206 9.21 -26.05 -15.83
C PHE A 206 8.00 -26.22 -16.76
N PRO A 207 7.98 -27.25 -17.63
CA PRO A 207 6.98 -27.37 -18.70
C PRO A 207 5.53 -27.56 -18.21
N ASN A 208 5.35 -28.02 -16.96
CA ASN A 208 4.04 -28.15 -16.33
C ASN A 208 3.54 -26.83 -15.71
N MET A 209 4.38 -25.79 -15.65
CA MET A 209 4.02 -24.50 -15.08
C MET A 209 3.02 -23.78 -16.01
N GLU A 210 1.78 -23.67 -15.55
CA GLU A 210 0.77 -22.85 -16.23
C GLU A 210 0.85 -21.40 -15.74
N ALA A 211 1.02 -20.46 -16.66
CA ALA A 211 1.30 -19.07 -16.33
C ALA A 211 0.48 -18.10 -17.19
N TYR A 212 -0.24 -17.20 -16.53
CA TYR A 212 -1.11 -16.19 -17.14
C TYR A 212 -0.74 -14.80 -16.65
N ALA A 213 -0.87 -13.79 -17.51
CA ALA A 213 -0.80 -12.39 -17.14
C ALA A 213 -2.19 -11.77 -17.20
N ILE A 214 -2.55 -10.95 -16.22
CA ILE A 214 -3.78 -10.15 -16.29
C ILE A 214 -3.68 -9.15 -17.46
N SER A 215 -4.69 -9.14 -18.34
CA SER A 215 -4.71 -8.28 -19.53
C SER A 215 -4.82 -6.80 -19.17
N LEU A 216 -4.44 -5.90 -20.09
CA LEU A 216 -4.54 -4.45 -19.86
C LEU A 216 -5.98 -3.99 -19.60
N SER A 217 -6.92 -4.52 -20.38
CA SER A 217 -8.35 -4.23 -20.22
C SER A 217 -8.82 -4.71 -18.85
N ARG A 218 -8.41 -5.90 -18.44
CA ARG A 218 -8.76 -6.46 -17.13
C ARG A 218 -8.15 -5.68 -15.97
N MET A 219 -6.90 -5.25 -16.07
CA MET A 219 -6.26 -4.34 -15.09
C MET A 219 -7.08 -3.05 -14.92
N ARG A 220 -7.54 -2.43 -16.02
CA ARG A 220 -8.41 -1.25 -15.96
C ARG A 220 -9.76 -1.55 -15.32
N GLN A 221 -10.35 -2.72 -15.60
CA GLN A 221 -11.60 -3.14 -14.96
C GLN A 221 -11.46 -3.31 -13.45
N PHE A 222 -10.33 -3.84 -12.96
CA PHE A 222 -10.07 -3.90 -11.51
C PHE A 222 -9.97 -2.49 -10.89
N ASP A 223 -9.33 -1.55 -11.57
CA ASP A 223 -9.24 -0.14 -11.13
C ASP A 223 -10.61 0.55 -11.12
N ASP A 224 -11.40 0.36 -12.18
CA ASP A 224 -12.76 0.90 -12.29
C ASP A 224 -13.69 0.30 -11.23
N LEU A 225 -13.55 -1.00 -10.96
CA LEU A 225 -14.29 -1.67 -9.89
C LEU A 225 -13.98 -1.05 -8.54
N PHE A 226 -12.70 -0.91 -8.19
CA PHE A 226 -12.29 -0.28 -6.93
C PHE A 226 -12.84 1.14 -6.81
N ARG A 227 -12.75 1.94 -7.88
CA ARG A 227 -13.32 3.28 -7.92
C ARG A 227 -14.83 3.27 -7.75
N SER A 228 -15.53 2.31 -8.34
CA SER A 228 -16.98 2.21 -8.27
C SER A 228 -17.49 1.81 -6.88
N GLU A 229 -16.74 0.95 -6.18
CA GLU A 229 -17.08 0.44 -4.84
C GLU A 229 -16.72 1.44 -3.74
N THR A 230 -15.63 2.21 -3.92
CA THR A 230 -15.06 3.04 -2.86
C THR A 230 -15.23 4.54 -3.08
N GLY A 231 -15.56 4.95 -4.31
CA GLY A 231 -15.49 6.35 -4.74
C GLY A 231 -14.07 6.90 -4.87
N LYS A 232 -13.03 6.11 -4.54
CA LYS A 232 -11.63 6.53 -4.57
C LYS A 232 -10.97 6.14 -5.89
N ASP A 233 -10.32 7.11 -6.50
CA ASP A 233 -9.52 6.87 -7.70
C ASP A 233 -8.07 6.51 -7.29
N ARG A 234 -7.62 5.33 -7.71
CA ARG A 234 -6.30 4.81 -7.37
C ARG A 234 -5.19 5.70 -7.91
N GLU A 235 -5.29 6.14 -9.16
CA GLU A 235 -4.27 6.93 -9.83
C GLU A 235 -4.16 8.32 -9.20
N LYS A 236 -5.30 8.97 -8.95
CA LYS A 236 -5.33 10.28 -8.28
C LYS A 236 -4.82 10.22 -6.85
N SER A 237 -5.01 9.09 -6.17
CA SER A 237 -4.53 8.88 -4.80
C SER A 237 -3.12 8.29 -4.74
N HIS A 238 -2.45 8.13 -5.90
CA HIS A 238 -1.13 7.52 -6.06
C HIS A 238 -0.96 6.18 -5.34
N SER A 239 -2.02 5.39 -5.25
CA SER A 239 -2.00 4.09 -4.59
C SER A 239 -1.90 2.93 -5.60
N TRP A 240 -1.68 1.73 -5.08
CA TRP A 240 -1.81 0.48 -5.83
C TRP A 240 -2.87 -0.41 -5.17
N LEU A 241 -3.65 -1.14 -5.98
CA LEU A 241 -4.47 -2.23 -5.46
C LEU A 241 -3.54 -3.30 -4.86
N SER A 242 -3.93 -3.89 -3.73
CA SER A 242 -3.14 -4.96 -3.14
C SER A 242 -3.28 -6.26 -3.94
N THR A 243 -2.34 -7.19 -3.75
CA THR A 243 -2.52 -8.57 -4.28
C THR A 243 -3.79 -9.21 -3.69
N GLY A 244 -4.18 -8.84 -2.47
CA GLY A 244 -5.42 -9.28 -1.84
C GLY A 244 -6.67 -8.85 -2.61
N TRP A 245 -6.70 -7.62 -3.12
CA TRP A 245 -7.77 -7.14 -4.01
C TRP A 245 -7.88 -7.98 -5.28
N PHE A 246 -6.77 -8.14 -6.03
CA PHE A 246 -6.77 -8.98 -7.22
C PHE A 246 -7.23 -10.41 -6.91
N THR A 247 -6.71 -10.99 -5.84
CA THR A 247 -7.03 -12.36 -5.42
C THR A 247 -8.49 -12.52 -5.07
N MET A 248 -9.10 -11.58 -4.34
CA MET A 248 -10.50 -11.64 -3.98
C MET A 248 -11.40 -11.59 -5.22
N VAL A 249 -11.14 -10.65 -6.12
CA VAL A 249 -11.95 -10.52 -7.34
C VAL A 249 -11.78 -11.75 -8.25
N ILE A 250 -10.55 -12.25 -8.43
CA ILE A 250 -10.26 -13.49 -9.16
C ILE A 250 -11.01 -14.68 -8.52
N ALA A 251 -11.02 -14.79 -7.19
CA ALA A 251 -11.71 -15.87 -6.51
C ALA A 251 -13.23 -15.83 -6.75
N VAL A 252 -13.85 -14.65 -6.74
CA VAL A 252 -15.28 -14.51 -7.05
C VAL A 252 -15.60 -14.83 -8.51
N GLU A 253 -14.67 -14.56 -9.44
CA GLU A 253 -14.81 -14.98 -10.85
C GLU A 253 -14.72 -16.50 -11.00
N LEU A 254 -13.79 -17.14 -10.28
CA LEU A 254 -13.45 -18.55 -10.44
C LEU A 254 -14.31 -19.49 -9.59
N CYS A 255 -14.97 -19.01 -8.55
CA CYS A 255 -15.53 -19.89 -7.51
C CYS A 255 -16.99 -19.58 -7.17
N ASP A 256 -17.80 -20.60 -6.91
CA ASP A 256 -19.18 -20.41 -6.43
C ASP A 256 -19.23 -19.92 -4.99
N HIS A 257 -18.32 -20.41 -4.15
CA HIS A 257 -18.15 -19.97 -2.76
C HIS A 257 -16.68 -19.74 -2.44
N VAL A 258 -16.42 -18.78 -1.54
CA VAL A 258 -15.06 -18.42 -1.13
C VAL A 258 -14.98 -18.42 0.39
N HIS A 259 -14.02 -19.13 0.94
CA HIS A 259 -13.65 -19.01 2.35
C HIS A 259 -12.27 -18.38 2.47
N VAL A 260 -12.08 -17.46 3.41
CA VAL A 260 -10.83 -16.73 3.60
C VAL A 260 -10.29 -16.97 5.00
N TYR A 261 -9.10 -17.56 5.07
CA TYR A 261 -8.38 -17.78 6.33
C TYR A 261 -7.31 -16.71 6.52
N GLY A 262 -7.20 -16.16 7.74
CA GLY A 262 -6.09 -15.26 8.09
C GLY A 262 -6.32 -13.82 7.66
N MET A 263 -7.55 -13.33 7.62
CA MET A 263 -7.80 -11.92 7.28
C MET A 263 -8.52 -11.22 8.41
N VAL A 264 -7.95 -10.16 8.96
CA VAL A 264 -8.62 -9.36 9.99
C VAL A 264 -9.69 -8.44 9.40
N PRO A 265 -10.81 -8.18 10.11
CA PRO A 265 -11.86 -7.26 9.64
C PRO A 265 -11.35 -5.81 9.54
N PRO A 266 -12.04 -4.94 8.78
CA PRO A 266 -11.55 -3.59 8.49
C PRO A 266 -11.37 -2.69 9.72
N ASP A 267 -12.09 -2.95 10.81
CA ASP A 267 -12.06 -2.21 12.08
C ASP A 267 -11.09 -2.80 13.11
N TYR A 268 -10.51 -3.98 12.85
CA TYR A 268 -9.65 -4.70 13.79
C TYR A 268 -8.56 -3.81 14.40
N CYS A 269 -7.82 -3.06 13.57
CA CYS A 269 -6.70 -2.26 14.04
C CYS A 269 -7.09 -1.01 14.83
N SER A 270 -8.35 -0.57 14.73
CA SER A 270 -8.89 0.51 15.56
C SER A 270 -9.33 0.00 16.93
N LEU A 271 -9.74 -1.27 17.01
CA LEU A 271 -10.25 -1.91 18.23
C LEU A 271 -9.17 -2.67 19.01
N ARG A 272 -8.07 -3.01 18.35
CA ARG A 272 -7.00 -3.85 18.90
C ARG A 272 -6.29 -3.16 20.07
N PRO A 273 -6.21 -3.81 21.25
CA PRO A 273 -5.35 -3.34 22.33
C PRO A 273 -3.88 -3.38 21.90
N HIS A 274 -3.13 -2.29 22.11
CA HIS A 274 -1.73 -2.14 21.68
C HIS A 274 -0.70 -3.09 22.35
N LEU A 275 -1.16 -4.10 23.10
CA LEU A 275 -0.34 -4.86 24.03
C LEU A 275 0.43 -6.02 23.40
N GLN A 276 0.00 -6.53 22.24
CA GLN A 276 0.67 -7.63 21.55
C GLN A 276 1.22 -7.15 20.21
N ARG A 277 2.40 -7.62 19.80
CA ARG A 277 2.89 -7.44 18.42
C ARG A 277 2.41 -8.62 17.59
N MET A 278 1.85 -8.36 16.41
CA MET A 278 1.47 -9.40 15.45
C MET A 278 2.24 -9.17 14.16
N PRO A 279 3.12 -10.08 13.73
CA PRO A 279 3.82 -9.94 12.46
C PRO A 279 2.86 -9.81 11.28
N TYR A 280 3.20 -8.98 10.30
CA TYR A 280 2.37 -8.82 9.10
C TYR A 280 2.24 -10.12 8.30
N HIS A 281 3.30 -10.94 8.27
CA HIS A 281 3.30 -12.23 7.61
C HIS A 281 3.64 -13.39 8.56
N TYR A 282 3.02 -14.56 8.37
CA TYR A 282 3.33 -15.76 9.17
C TYR A 282 4.76 -16.25 8.96
N TYR A 283 5.34 -15.98 7.79
CA TYR A 283 6.68 -16.45 7.41
C TYR A 283 7.80 -15.42 7.65
N GLU A 284 7.46 -14.27 8.24
CA GLU A 284 8.40 -13.21 8.59
C GLU A 284 8.18 -12.77 10.04
N PRO A 285 8.52 -13.61 11.04
CA PRO A 285 8.24 -13.32 12.45
C PRO A 285 8.95 -12.04 12.95
N LYS A 286 10.04 -11.64 12.29
CA LYS A 286 10.77 -10.38 12.56
C LYS A 286 10.30 -9.21 11.68
N GLY A 287 9.31 -9.43 10.82
CA GLY A 287 8.71 -8.44 9.93
C GLY A 287 7.92 -7.36 10.67
N PRO A 288 7.37 -6.36 9.94
CA PRO A 288 6.63 -5.26 10.54
C PRO A 288 5.37 -5.73 11.27
N ASP A 289 4.85 -4.93 12.20
CA ASP A 289 3.56 -5.22 12.85
C ASP A 289 2.41 -5.06 11.83
N GLU A 290 1.43 -5.95 11.90
CA GLU A 290 0.28 -6.02 11.00
C GLU A 290 -0.50 -4.71 10.97
N CYS A 291 -0.88 -4.19 12.13
CA CYS A 291 -1.70 -2.98 12.21
C CYS A 291 -0.91 -1.73 11.87
N VAL A 292 0.37 -1.67 12.26
CA VAL A 292 1.26 -0.59 11.81
C VAL A 292 1.33 -0.57 10.28
N THR A 293 1.52 -1.73 9.65
CA THR A 293 1.60 -1.85 8.19
C THR A 293 0.31 -1.40 7.52
N TYR A 294 -0.85 -1.82 8.02
CA TYR A 294 -2.15 -1.44 7.48
C TYR A 294 -2.42 0.06 7.62
N ILE A 295 -2.23 0.62 8.81
CA ILE A 295 -2.52 2.04 9.08
C ILE A 295 -1.60 2.95 8.27
N GLN A 296 -0.30 2.62 8.21
CA GLN A 296 0.67 3.42 7.42
C GLN A 296 0.32 3.41 5.93
N ASN A 297 -0.03 2.25 5.37
CA ASN A 297 -0.44 2.15 3.97
C ASN A 297 -1.76 2.88 3.71
N GLU A 298 -2.76 2.66 4.57
CA GLU A 298 -4.09 3.27 4.44
C GLU A 298 -4.03 4.80 4.48
N ASN A 299 -3.11 5.38 5.27
CA ASN A 299 -3.00 6.84 5.44
C ASN A 299 -1.95 7.50 4.53
N SER A 300 -1.11 6.72 3.84
CA SER A 300 -0.08 7.28 2.98
C SER A 300 -0.67 8.08 1.81
N ARG A 301 0.06 9.11 1.40
CA ARG A 301 -0.26 10.01 0.28
C ARG A 301 0.84 10.03 -0.79
N LYS A 302 1.92 9.26 -0.61
CA LYS A 302 3.10 9.24 -1.48
C LYS A 302 3.66 7.81 -1.58
N GLY A 303 4.13 7.45 -2.77
CA GLY A 303 4.88 6.20 -3.00
C GLY A 303 4.02 4.97 -3.29
N ASN A 304 4.60 3.78 -3.10
CA ASN A 304 3.94 2.50 -3.36
C ASN A 304 3.18 2.01 -2.11
N HIS A 305 1.97 2.51 -1.91
CA HIS A 305 1.12 2.12 -0.79
C HIS A 305 -0.23 1.57 -1.24
N HIS A 306 -0.89 0.84 -0.35
CA HIS A 306 -2.19 0.20 -0.58
C HIS A 306 -3.29 0.81 0.29
N ARG A 307 -4.54 0.53 -0.04
CA ARG A 307 -5.70 0.93 0.77
C ARG A 307 -6.32 -0.28 1.45
N PHE A 308 -5.53 -1.01 2.22
CA PHE A 308 -5.91 -2.31 2.79
C PHE A 308 -7.20 -2.28 3.61
N ILE A 309 -7.44 -1.23 4.40
CA ILE A 309 -8.66 -1.12 5.21
C ILE A 309 -9.84 -0.79 4.31
N THR A 310 -9.64 0.11 3.34
CA THR A 310 -10.68 0.42 2.33
C THR A 310 -11.06 -0.84 1.52
N GLU A 311 -10.10 -1.64 1.06
CA GLU A 311 -10.34 -2.89 0.33
C GLU A 311 -11.14 -3.89 1.18
N LYS A 312 -10.78 -4.07 2.46
CA LYS A 312 -11.50 -4.96 3.39
C LYS A 312 -12.95 -4.53 3.64
N ARG A 313 -13.25 -3.24 3.64
CA ARG A 313 -14.65 -2.75 3.72
C ARG A 313 -15.47 -3.20 2.51
N VAL A 314 -14.87 -3.24 1.32
CA VAL A 314 -15.52 -3.77 0.12
C VAL A 314 -15.69 -5.30 0.25
N PHE A 315 -14.70 -6.02 0.75
CA PHE A 315 -14.84 -7.47 0.95
C PHE A 315 -15.97 -7.81 1.95
N SER A 316 -16.16 -6.98 2.97
CA SER A 316 -17.27 -7.10 3.92
C SER A 316 -18.63 -6.90 3.24
N SER A 317 -18.77 -5.87 2.39
CA SER A 317 -20.03 -5.67 1.63
C SER A 317 -20.29 -6.78 0.60
N TRP A 318 -19.23 -7.38 0.07
CA TRP A 318 -19.30 -8.49 -0.87
C TRP A 318 -19.59 -9.84 -0.20
N ALA A 319 -19.42 -9.98 1.11
CA ALA A 319 -19.49 -11.25 1.81
C ALA A 319 -20.81 -11.97 1.58
N GLN A 320 -21.94 -11.30 1.83
CA GLN A 320 -23.26 -11.87 1.58
C GLN A 320 -23.56 -12.00 0.08
N LEU A 321 -23.12 -11.03 -0.73
CA LEU A 321 -23.41 -10.98 -2.17
C LEU A 321 -22.79 -12.16 -2.95
N TYR A 322 -21.59 -12.57 -2.56
CA TYR A 322 -20.84 -13.61 -3.26
C TYR A 322 -20.60 -14.87 -2.44
N GLY A 323 -21.20 -14.99 -1.24
CA GLY A 323 -20.99 -16.16 -0.38
C GLY A 323 -19.54 -16.27 0.09
N ILE A 324 -18.95 -15.14 0.50
CA ILE A 324 -17.59 -15.08 1.06
C ILE A 324 -17.70 -15.20 2.58
N THR A 325 -16.94 -16.12 3.15
CA THR A 325 -16.85 -16.32 4.60
C THR A 325 -15.41 -16.12 5.06
N PHE A 326 -15.23 -15.72 6.32
CA PHE A 326 -13.93 -15.39 6.89
C PHE A 326 -13.74 -16.13 8.22
N SER A 327 -12.55 -16.64 8.46
CA SER A 327 -12.19 -17.20 9.75
C SER A 327 -10.73 -16.94 10.10
N HIS A 328 -10.42 -17.07 11.40
CA HIS A 328 -9.09 -16.87 11.96
C HIS A 328 -8.48 -15.49 11.60
N PRO A 329 -9.13 -14.38 11.98
CA PRO A 329 -10.36 -14.28 12.79
C PRO A 329 -11.65 -14.28 11.96
N SER A 330 -12.77 -14.64 12.61
CA SER A 330 -14.10 -14.53 11.99
C SER A 330 -14.52 -13.07 11.84
N TRP A 331 -15.20 -12.75 10.74
CA TRP A 331 -15.83 -11.44 10.54
C TRP A 331 -17.28 -11.53 11.01
N THR A 332 -17.70 -10.54 11.81
CA THR A 332 -19.08 -10.42 12.30
C THR A 332 -19.95 -9.60 11.36
#